data_AF-D6Y645-F1
#
_entry.id   AF-D6Y645-F1
#
_cell.length_a   1.000
_cell.length_b   1.000
_cell.length_c   1.000
_cell.angle_alpha   90.00
_cell.angle_beta   90.00
_cell.angle_gamma   90.00
#
_symmetry.space_group_name_H-M   'P 1'
#
loop_
_entity.id
_entity.type
_entity.pdbx_description
1 polymer ?
#
loop_
_entity_poly.entity_id
_entity_poly.type
_entity_poly.pdbx_seq_one_letter_code
_entity_poly.pdbx_strand_id
1 'polypeptide(L)'
;MGSHGATARHLAGPPLRRLPAQRRSQERVKRMLDECALLLDEVGYDRLTTKEVARRAEVPIGTFYQFFTDKQSLVRALALRNLDSYLDRLASRLTAAGLSDWSEAVDLAIDEFVTMKRTVPGFGAVDFGDVRTTPGGPELPGTKRLLDAALENNVVVADRLRSLVVDLLGVPPSESLARAFVVAVEAADAVLKLAFRAHPDGDPDLIAEAKRLVRAYLVGYLA
;
A
#
# COMPACT_ATOMS: atom_id res chain seq x y z
N MET A 1 24.08 -14.40 -29.08
CA MET A 1 22.80 -13.73 -29.42
C MET A 1 21.68 -14.64 -28.94
N GLY A 2 21.21 -14.42 -27.71
CA GLY A 2 20.24 -15.28 -27.05
C GLY A 2 19.07 -14.44 -26.54
N SER A 3 17.98 -14.49 -27.31
CA SER A 3 16.66 -13.96 -26.98
C SER A 3 16.22 -14.44 -25.59
N HIS A 4 16.17 -13.52 -24.62
CA HIS A 4 15.47 -13.72 -23.36
C HIS A 4 14.11 -13.02 -23.45
N GLY A 5 13.15 -13.74 -24.01
CA GLY A 5 11.74 -13.44 -23.81
C GLY A 5 11.37 -13.76 -22.37
N ALA A 6 11.10 -12.74 -21.57
CA ALA A 6 10.43 -12.85 -20.28
C ALA A 6 9.08 -12.13 -20.38
N THR A 7 8.11 -12.89 -20.87
CA THR A 7 6.68 -12.88 -20.49
C THR A 7 6.15 -11.63 -19.77
N ALA A 8 5.52 -10.75 -20.55
CA ALA A 8 4.51 -9.82 -20.07
C ALA A 8 3.40 -10.62 -19.37
N ARG A 9 3.40 -10.64 -18.03
CA ARG A 9 2.39 -11.33 -17.23
C ARG A 9 1.11 -10.50 -17.15
N HIS A 10 0.00 -11.23 -17.27
CA HIS A 10 -1.34 -10.76 -17.57
C HIS A 10 -1.95 -9.97 -16.39
N LEU A 11 -2.07 -8.66 -16.56
CA LEU A 11 -2.59 -7.71 -15.58
C LEU A 11 -4.13 -7.74 -15.57
N ALA A 12 -4.77 -7.65 -14.39
CA ALA A 12 -6.04 -6.92 -14.29
C ALA A 12 -5.75 -5.54 -14.87
N GLY A 13 -6.57 -5.09 -15.82
CA GLY A 13 -6.35 -3.85 -16.54
C GLY A 13 -5.97 -2.69 -15.58
N PRO A 14 -5.09 -1.77 -16.00
CA PRO A 14 -4.59 -0.71 -15.13
C PRO A 14 -5.74 0.04 -14.45
N PRO A 15 -5.57 0.48 -13.18
CA PRO A 15 -6.65 1.16 -12.45
C PRO A 15 -7.08 2.45 -13.13
N LEU A 16 -6.18 3.03 -13.94
CA LEU A 16 -6.46 4.14 -14.84
C LEU A 16 -6.71 3.62 -16.25
N ARG A 17 -7.87 3.94 -16.81
CA ARG A 17 -8.19 3.69 -18.22
C ARG A 17 -7.28 4.49 -19.17
N ARG A 18 -6.86 5.68 -18.75
CA ARG A 18 -5.94 6.56 -19.47
C ARG A 18 -4.87 7.08 -18.52
N LEU A 19 -3.61 6.85 -18.86
CA LEU A 19 -2.49 7.41 -18.10
C LEU A 19 -2.42 8.94 -18.32
N PRO A 20 -2.36 9.74 -17.25
CA PRO A 20 -2.28 11.19 -17.34
C PRO A 20 -0.87 11.61 -17.80
N ALA A 21 -0.73 11.91 -19.10
CA ALA A 21 0.55 12.32 -19.69
C ALA A 21 0.88 13.81 -19.48
N GLN A 22 -0.13 14.65 -19.26
CA GLN A 22 0.04 16.10 -19.12
C GLN A 22 -0.17 16.53 -17.66
N ARG A 23 0.56 17.58 -17.23
CA ARG A 23 0.51 18.14 -15.86
C ARG A 23 -0.92 18.35 -15.34
N ARG A 24 -1.77 18.99 -16.16
CA ARG A 24 -3.19 19.23 -15.83
C ARG A 24 -3.99 17.95 -15.60
N SER A 25 -3.66 16.88 -16.35
CA SER A 25 -4.30 15.58 -16.19
C SER A 25 -3.88 14.89 -14.89
N GLN A 26 -2.60 15.03 -14.52
CA GLN A 26 -2.05 14.49 -13.27
C GLN A 26 -2.65 15.22 -12.06
N GLU A 27 -2.76 16.54 -12.12
CA GLU A 27 -3.41 17.36 -11.09
C GLU A 27 -4.87 16.94 -10.86
N ARG A 28 -5.62 16.64 -11.92
CA ARG A 28 -7.00 16.14 -11.81
C ARG A 28 -7.07 14.78 -11.11
N VAL A 29 -6.21 13.84 -11.50
CA VAL A 29 -6.15 12.52 -10.85
C VAL A 29 -5.78 12.68 -9.38
N LYS A 30 -4.79 13.51 -9.06
CA LYS A 30 -4.40 13.82 -7.68
C LYS A 30 -5.59 14.34 -6.87
N ARG A 31 -6.29 15.38 -7.34
CA ARG A 31 -7.46 15.93 -6.65
C ARG A 31 -8.56 14.89 -6.43
N MET A 32 -8.85 14.05 -7.42
CA MET A 32 -9.85 12.98 -7.27
C MET A 32 -9.44 11.94 -6.21
N LEU A 33 -8.16 11.58 -6.13
CA LEU A 33 -7.65 10.66 -5.10
C LEU A 33 -7.59 11.31 -3.72
N ASP A 34 -7.29 12.60 -3.63
CA ASP A 34 -7.32 13.37 -2.37
C ASP A 34 -8.75 13.42 -1.80
N GLU A 35 -9.74 13.78 -2.63
CA GLU A 35 -11.14 13.81 -2.21
C GLU A 35 -11.73 12.42 -1.95
N CYS A 36 -11.27 11.39 -2.68
CA CYS A 36 -11.61 10.01 -2.39
C CYS A 36 -11.17 9.62 -0.97
N ALA A 37 -9.93 9.97 -0.60
CA ALA A 37 -9.37 9.66 0.71
C ALA A 37 -10.15 10.35 1.84
N LEU A 38 -10.46 11.64 1.69
CA LEU A 38 -11.27 12.39 2.67
C LEU A 38 -12.68 11.80 2.81
N LEU A 39 -13.35 11.50 1.69
CA LEU A 39 -14.68 10.89 1.71
C LEU A 39 -14.69 9.50 2.35
N LEU A 40 -13.63 8.71 2.17
CA LEU A 40 -13.52 7.40 2.81
C LEU A 40 -13.49 7.52 4.34
N ASP A 41 -12.78 8.50 4.89
CA ASP A 41 -12.78 8.78 6.33
C ASP A 41 -14.14 9.28 6.82
N GLU A 42 -14.81 10.14 6.05
CA GLU A 42 -16.10 10.73 6.42
C GLU A 42 -17.25 9.71 6.38
N VAL A 43 -17.36 8.95 5.30
CA VAL A 43 -18.57 8.17 5.01
C VAL A 43 -18.34 6.68 4.81
N GLY A 44 -17.09 6.23 4.68
CA GLY A 44 -16.73 4.84 4.38
C GLY A 44 -16.90 4.46 2.92
N TYR A 45 -16.39 3.26 2.56
CA TYR A 45 -16.46 2.74 1.20
C TYR A 45 -17.90 2.57 0.69
N ASP A 46 -18.83 2.11 1.53
CA ASP A 46 -20.20 1.79 1.11
C ASP A 46 -20.95 3.03 0.59
N ARG A 47 -20.78 4.16 1.28
CA ARG A 47 -21.45 5.43 0.94
C ARG A 47 -20.65 6.32 -0.01
N LEU A 48 -19.38 5.99 -0.28
CA LEU A 48 -18.58 6.66 -1.29
C LEU A 48 -19.26 6.53 -2.68
N THR A 49 -19.40 7.64 -3.40
CA THR A 49 -19.90 7.65 -4.79
C THR A 49 -18.95 8.40 -5.72
N THR A 50 -18.83 7.94 -6.96
CA THR A 50 -17.98 8.59 -7.99
C THR A 50 -18.45 10.00 -8.32
N LYS A 51 -19.76 10.25 -8.26
CA LYS A 51 -20.37 11.57 -8.44
C LYS A 51 -19.91 12.56 -7.38
N GLU A 52 -19.92 12.14 -6.12
CA GLU A 52 -19.51 13.00 -5.01
C GLU A 52 -18.01 13.29 -5.03
N VAL A 53 -17.17 12.28 -5.32
CA VAL A 53 -15.73 12.47 -5.53
C VAL A 53 -15.46 13.48 -6.64
N ALA A 54 -16.10 13.30 -7.81
CA ALA A 54 -15.91 14.21 -8.94
C ALA A 54 -16.37 15.65 -8.61
N ARG A 55 -17.50 15.78 -7.91
CA ARG A 55 -18.04 17.08 -7.46
C ARG A 55 -17.07 17.79 -6.53
N ARG A 56 -16.58 17.13 -5.47
CA ARG A 56 -15.63 17.73 -4.52
C ARG A 56 -14.28 18.03 -5.14
N ALA A 57 -13.81 17.16 -6.04
CA ALA A 57 -12.55 17.37 -6.74
C ALA A 57 -12.63 18.45 -7.83
N GLU A 58 -13.81 19.07 -8.02
CA GLU A 58 -14.11 20.03 -9.09
C GLU A 58 -13.69 19.48 -10.45
N VAL A 59 -14.08 18.23 -10.72
CA VAL A 59 -13.85 17.53 -11.98
C VAL A 59 -15.21 17.17 -12.58
N PRO A 60 -15.49 17.51 -13.85
CA PRO A 60 -16.72 17.07 -14.50
C PRO A 60 -16.85 15.55 -14.45
N ILE A 61 -18.04 15.02 -14.16
CA ILE A 61 -18.25 13.57 -14.04
C ILE A 61 -17.84 12.81 -15.31
N GLY A 62 -18.02 13.40 -16.50
CA GLY A 62 -17.53 12.81 -17.75
C GLY A 62 -16.00 12.70 -17.80
N THR A 63 -15.26 13.62 -17.17
CA THR A 63 -13.80 13.56 -17.04
C THR A 63 -13.37 12.49 -16.04
N PHE A 64 -14.12 12.28 -14.95
CA PHE A 64 -13.87 11.16 -14.03
C PHE A 64 -13.85 9.83 -14.79
N TYR A 65 -14.87 9.57 -15.61
CA TYR A 65 -15.00 8.32 -16.37
C TYR A 65 -13.99 8.16 -17.52
N GLN A 66 -13.23 9.21 -17.85
CA GLN A 66 -12.06 9.08 -18.74
C GLN A 66 -10.87 8.43 -18.03
N PHE A 67 -10.78 8.56 -16.71
CA PHE A 67 -9.70 8.00 -15.89
C PHE A 67 -10.11 6.71 -15.19
N PHE A 68 -11.29 6.69 -14.58
CA PHE A 68 -11.75 5.59 -13.72
C PHE A 68 -13.03 4.98 -14.27
N THR A 69 -13.09 3.66 -14.40
CA THR A 69 -14.30 2.98 -14.90
C THR A 69 -15.43 3.01 -13.87
N ASP A 70 -15.07 2.95 -12.59
CA ASP A 70 -16.00 2.77 -11.47
C ASP A 70 -15.33 3.14 -10.13
N LYS A 71 -16.09 2.98 -9.03
CA LYS A 71 -15.61 3.20 -7.65
C LYS A 71 -14.44 2.29 -7.28
N GLN A 72 -14.41 1.04 -7.76
CA GLN A 72 -13.34 0.09 -7.43
C GLN A 72 -12.02 0.51 -8.09
N SER A 73 -12.04 0.95 -9.34
CA SER A 73 -10.85 1.45 -10.05
C SER A 73 -10.24 2.68 -9.37
N LEU A 74 -11.07 3.57 -8.81
CA LEU A 74 -10.63 4.71 -8.00
C LEU A 74 -9.97 4.27 -6.68
N VAL A 75 -10.60 3.37 -5.94
CA VAL A 75 -10.07 2.85 -4.66
C VAL A 75 -8.79 2.05 -4.88
N ARG A 76 -8.71 1.28 -5.97
CA ARG A 76 -7.47 0.61 -6.38
C ARG A 76 -6.34 1.60 -6.67
N ALA A 77 -6.62 2.68 -7.39
CA ALA A 77 -5.64 3.73 -7.64
C ALA A 77 -5.19 4.43 -6.35
N LEU A 78 -6.10 4.60 -5.39
CA LEU A 78 -5.75 5.14 -4.06
C LEU A 78 -4.83 4.18 -3.30
N ALA A 79 -5.13 2.88 -3.26
CA ALA A 79 -4.29 1.87 -2.60
C ALA A 79 -2.88 1.81 -3.21
N LEU A 80 -2.77 1.86 -4.54
CA LEU A 80 -1.48 1.92 -5.24
C LEU A 80 -0.71 3.21 -4.91
N ARG A 81 -1.38 4.37 -4.92
CA ARG A 81 -0.78 5.64 -4.49
C ARG A 81 -0.25 5.55 -3.05
N ASN A 82 -1.01 4.92 -2.16
CA ASN A 82 -0.64 4.77 -0.76
C ASN A 82 0.59 3.87 -0.61
N LEU A 83 0.68 2.76 -1.35
CA LEU A 83 1.87 1.90 -1.37
C LEU A 83 3.09 2.62 -1.94
N ASP A 84 2.96 3.31 -3.08
CA ASP A 84 4.08 4.06 -3.66
C ASP A 84 4.55 5.17 -2.70
N SER A 85 3.63 5.91 -2.07
CA SER A 85 3.97 6.94 -1.08
C SER A 85 4.68 6.35 0.14
N TYR A 86 4.25 5.18 0.62
CA TYR A 86 4.90 4.47 1.72
C TYR A 86 6.33 4.08 1.37
N LEU A 87 6.56 3.50 0.19
CA LEU A 87 7.89 3.10 -0.27
C LEU A 87 8.81 4.30 -0.46
N ASP A 88 8.33 5.41 -1.02
CA ASP A 88 9.10 6.65 -1.20
C ASP A 88 9.53 7.26 0.14
N ARG A 89 8.61 7.29 1.11
CA ARG A 89 8.87 7.78 2.48
C ARG A 89 9.88 6.88 3.19
N LEU A 90 9.71 5.56 3.08
CA LEU A 90 10.63 4.59 3.65
C LEU A 90 12.03 4.74 3.03
N ALA A 91 12.15 4.74 1.69
CA ALA A 91 13.43 4.91 1.01
C ALA A 91 14.16 6.20 1.43
N SER A 92 13.40 7.30 1.56
CA SER A 92 13.94 8.58 2.05
C SER A 92 14.48 8.48 3.48
N ARG A 93 13.75 7.80 4.38
CA ARG A 93 14.17 7.58 5.78
C ARG A 93 15.39 6.67 5.88
N LEU A 94 15.43 5.58 5.11
CA LEU A 94 16.57 4.65 5.07
C LEU A 94 17.83 5.36 4.58
N THR A 95 17.71 6.17 3.52
CA THR A 95 18.82 6.97 2.99
C THR A 95 19.33 7.98 4.01
N ALA A 96 18.42 8.69 4.68
CA ALA A 96 18.77 9.70 5.68
C ALA A 96 19.41 9.09 6.94
N ALA A 97 19.00 7.88 7.34
CA ALA A 97 19.54 7.19 8.50
C ALA A 97 20.94 6.58 8.24
N GLY A 98 21.36 6.43 6.98
CA GLY A 98 22.68 5.89 6.64
C GLY A 98 22.87 4.46 7.13
N LEU A 99 21.81 3.66 7.07
CA LEU A 99 21.74 2.36 7.74
C LEU A 99 22.81 1.38 7.27
N SER A 100 23.43 0.71 8.25
CA SER A 100 24.28 -0.46 8.05
C SER A 100 23.61 -1.77 8.47
N ASP A 101 22.42 -1.71 9.09
CA ASP A 101 21.71 -2.86 9.65
C ASP A 101 20.28 -2.96 9.08
N TRP A 102 19.93 -4.15 8.61
CA TRP A 102 18.61 -4.48 8.11
C TRP A 102 17.54 -4.44 9.21
N SER A 103 17.94 -4.63 10.48
CA SER A 103 17.03 -4.68 11.61
C SER A 103 16.38 -3.31 11.88
N GLU A 104 17.12 -2.22 11.65
CA GLU A 104 16.61 -0.85 11.71
C GLU A 104 15.65 -0.54 10.55
N ALA A 105 15.88 -1.14 9.37
CA ALA A 105 14.98 -0.98 8.23
C ALA A 105 13.57 -1.58 8.51
N VAL A 106 13.50 -2.69 9.25
CA VAL A 106 12.23 -3.28 9.72
C VAL A 106 11.47 -2.30 10.62
N ASP A 107 12.17 -1.68 11.57
CA ASP A 107 11.54 -0.77 12.53
C ASP A 107 11.00 0.47 11.83
N LEU A 108 11.78 1.03 10.89
CA LEU A 108 11.37 2.17 10.09
C LEU A 108 10.18 1.85 9.17
N ALA A 109 10.15 0.65 8.59
CA ALA A 109 9.02 0.19 7.78
C ALA A 109 7.72 0.14 8.60
N ILE A 110 7.75 -0.49 9.77
CA ILE A 110 6.58 -0.57 10.66
C ILE A 110 6.19 0.81 11.19
N ASP A 111 7.16 1.65 11.57
CA ASP A 111 6.89 3.01 12.06
C ASP A 111 6.28 3.91 10.98
N GLU A 112 6.73 3.79 9.73
CA GLU A 112 6.14 4.55 8.63
C GLU A 112 4.70 4.10 8.37
N PHE A 113 4.42 2.79 8.40
CA PHE A 113 3.04 2.29 8.26
C PHE A 113 2.14 2.83 9.37
N VAL A 114 2.58 2.75 10.63
CA VAL A 114 1.85 3.28 11.79
C VAL A 114 1.63 4.79 11.67
N THR A 115 2.65 5.54 11.23
CA THR A 115 2.54 6.99 11.00
C THR A 115 1.52 7.31 9.92
N MET A 116 1.51 6.58 8.81
CA MET A 116 0.52 6.75 7.75
C MET A 116 -0.88 6.41 8.26
N LYS A 117 -1.06 5.34 9.02
CA LYS A 117 -2.34 4.95 9.62
C LYS A 117 -2.93 6.05 10.51
N ARG A 118 -2.07 6.81 11.22
CA ARG A 118 -2.47 7.90 12.12
C ARG A 118 -2.72 9.23 11.41
N THR A 119 -1.97 9.53 10.34
CA THR A 119 -1.88 10.91 9.81
C THR A 119 -2.35 11.08 8.37
N VAL A 120 -2.43 10.01 7.57
CA VAL A 120 -2.78 10.10 6.16
C VAL A 120 -4.28 9.88 5.99
N PRO A 121 -5.01 10.87 5.44
CA PRO A 121 -6.43 10.71 5.17
C PRO A 121 -6.71 9.48 4.30
N GLY A 122 -7.79 8.77 4.59
CA GLY A 122 -8.24 7.58 3.90
C GLY A 122 -7.41 6.33 4.18
N PHE A 123 -6.23 6.41 4.78
CA PHE A 123 -5.35 5.25 4.99
C PHE A 123 -5.90 4.26 6.03
N GLY A 124 -6.70 4.74 6.98
CA GLY A 124 -7.47 3.89 7.89
C GLY A 124 -8.50 3.03 7.16
N ALA A 125 -9.11 3.57 6.10
CA ALA A 125 -10.14 2.91 5.31
C ALA A 125 -9.59 2.13 4.11
N VAL A 126 -8.48 2.56 3.50
CA VAL A 126 -7.83 1.93 2.34
C VAL A 126 -6.32 2.04 2.51
N ASP A 127 -5.66 0.95 2.87
CA ASP A 127 -4.19 0.87 2.90
C ASP A 127 -3.65 0.15 1.65
N PHE A 128 -2.80 -0.86 1.80
CA PHE A 128 -2.19 -1.60 0.69
C PHE A 128 -3.07 -2.74 0.20
N GLY A 129 -4.26 -2.93 0.77
CA GLY A 129 -5.09 -4.06 0.38
C GLY A 129 -6.31 -4.29 1.26
N ASP A 130 -6.27 -3.76 2.47
CA ASP A 130 -7.41 -3.71 3.36
C ASP A 130 -8.28 -2.52 2.96
N VAL A 131 -9.52 -2.82 2.58
CA VAL A 131 -10.55 -1.82 2.27
C VAL A 131 -11.66 -2.02 3.27
N ARG A 132 -11.98 -1.00 4.06
CA ARG A 132 -13.04 -1.09 5.08
C ARG A 132 -14.37 -0.59 4.51
N THR A 133 -15.43 -1.37 4.74
CA THR A 133 -16.82 -1.02 4.35
C THR A 133 -17.26 0.32 4.96
N THR A 134 -16.93 0.52 6.23
CA THR A 134 -17.15 1.74 7.03
C THR A 134 -15.88 2.05 7.84
N PRO A 135 -15.69 3.30 8.34
CA PRO A 135 -14.56 3.62 9.21
C PRO A 135 -14.54 2.70 10.44
N GLY A 136 -13.45 1.95 10.62
CA GLY A 136 -13.32 0.94 11.68
C GLY A 136 -14.17 -0.33 11.51
N GLY A 137 -14.92 -0.45 10.40
CA GLY A 137 -15.79 -1.59 10.10
C GLY A 137 -15.05 -2.83 9.60
N PRO A 138 -15.78 -3.86 9.14
CA PRO A 138 -15.18 -5.04 8.55
C PRO A 138 -14.54 -4.74 7.19
N GLU A 139 -13.55 -5.56 6.85
CA GLU A 139 -12.90 -5.58 5.54
C GLU A 139 -13.91 -5.97 4.45
N LEU A 140 -13.81 -5.30 3.30
CA LEU A 140 -14.66 -5.47 2.13
C LEU A 140 -14.29 -6.79 1.44
N PRO A 141 -15.24 -7.72 1.25
CA PRO A 141 -14.96 -8.96 0.53
C PRO A 141 -14.48 -8.70 -0.91
N GLY A 142 -13.53 -9.51 -1.36
CA GLY A 142 -13.04 -9.47 -2.75
C GLY A 142 -11.90 -8.46 -3.00
N THR A 143 -11.36 -7.80 -1.97
CA THR A 143 -10.23 -6.87 -2.13
C THR A 143 -8.86 -7.48 -1.89
N LYS A 144 -8.76 -8.79 -1.65
CA LYS A 144 -7.48 -9.50 -1.42
C LYS A 144 -6.44 -9.33 -2.53
N ARG A 145 -6.88 -8.95 -3.74
CA ARG A 145 -6.09 -8.76 -4.96
C ARG A 145 -6.34 -7.38 -5.56
N LEU A 146 -6.35 -6.36 -4.69
CA LEU A 146 -6.61 -4.99 -5.08
C LEU A 146 -5.43 -4.41 -5.85
N LEU A 147 -4.20 -4.65 -5.40
CA LEU A 147 -3.02 -4.09 -6.05
C LEU A 147 -2.74 -4.74 -7.41
N ASP A 148 -2.85 -6.07 -7.48
CA ASP A 148 -2.56 -6.88 -8.67
C ASP A 148 -3.64 -7.95 -8.90
N ALA A 149 -3.92 -8.32 -10.16
CA ALA A 149 -4.92 -9.36 -10.48
C ALA A 149 -4.58 -10.76 -9.96
N ALA A 150 -3.30 -11.09 -10.09
CA ALA A 150 -2.80 -12.44 -9.96
C ALA A 150 -2.28 -12.69 -8.54
N LEU A 151 -1.76 -11.64 -7.90
CA LEU A 151 -1.12 -11.72 -6.60
C LEU A 151 -2.02 -11.16 -5.49
N GLU A 152 -1.92 -11.76 -4.31
CA GLU A 152 -2.52 -11.18 -3.10
C GLU A 152 -1.74 -9.94 -2.67
N ASN A 153 -2.42 -9.00 -2.02
CA ASN A 153 -1.86 -7.69 -1.68
C ASN A 153 -0.56 -7.80 -0.86
N ASN A 154 -0.52 -8.66 0.16
CA ASN A 154 0.65 -8.86 1.00
C ASN A 154 1.83 -9.46 0.22
N VAL A 155 1.58 -10.24 -0.83
CA VAL A 155 2.64 -10.72 -1.75
C VAL A 155 3.24 -9.56 -2.55
N VAL A 156 2.40 -8.63 -3.02
CA VAL A 156 2.88 -7.43 -3.72
C VAL A 156 3.69 -6.53 -2.78
N VAL A 157 3.21 -6.30 -1.56
CA VAL A 157 3.91 -5.48 -0.55
C VAL A 157 5.25 -6.11 -0.18
N ALA A 158 5.27 -7.43 0.06
CA ALA A 158 6.49 -8.18 0.37
C ALA A 158 7.53 -8.08 -0.74
N ASP A 159 7.13 -8.21 -2.00
CA ASP A 159 8.06 -8.12 -3.13
C ASP A 159 8.67 -6.71 -3.25
N ARG A 160 7.87 -5.66 -3.05
CA ARG A 160 8.35 -4.27 -3.10
C ARG A 160 9.29 -3.92 -1.94
N LEU A 161 8.94 -4.33 -0.72
CA LEU A 161 9.82 -4.16 0.45
C LEU A 161 11.13 -4.94 0.30
N ARG A 162 11.05 -6.20 -0.16
CA ARG A 162 12.23 -7.02 -0.42
C ARG A 162 13.16 -6.38 -1.45
N SER A 163 12.60 -5.87 -2.54
CA SER A 163 13.39 -5.23 -3.61
C SER A 163 14.13 -4.01 -3.07
N LEU A 164 13.45 -3.17 -2.29
CA LEU A 164 14.06 -2.00 -1.64
C LEU A 164 15.18 -2.40 -0.66
N VAL A 165 15.02 -3.48 0.11
CA VAL A 165 16.06 -3.97 1.03
C VAL A 165 17.24 -4.61 0.28
N VAL A 166 16.98 -5.40 -0.75
CA VAL A 166 18.00 -6.01 -1.61
C VAL A 166 18.86 -4.94 -2.28
N ASP A 167 18.23 -3.90 -2.82
CA ASP A 167 18.94 -2.79 -3.47
C ASP A 167 19.79 -2.00 -2.46
N LEU A 168 19.29 -1.82 -1.23
CA LEU A 168 19.99 -1.08 -0.18
C LEU A 168 21.18 -1.85 0.41
N LEU A 169 21.00 -3.15 0.68
CA LEU A 169 21.98 -3.97 1.40
C LEU A 169 22.89 -4.80 0.48
N GLY A 170 22.59 -4.87 -0.82
CA GLY A 170 23.33 -5.69 -1.77
C GLY A 170 23.20 -7.20 -1.54
N VAL A 171 22.17 -7.65 -0.83
CA VAL A 171 21.91 -9.08 -0.56
C VAL A 171 21.40 -9.76 -1.83
N PRO A 172 21.97 -10.90 -2.26
CA PRO A 172 21.52 -11.57 -3.48
C PRO A 172 20.06 -12.05 -3.37
N PRO A 173 19.22 -11.84 -4.40
CA PRO A 173 17.86 -12.32 -4.39
C PRO A 173 17.83 -13.85 -4.39
N SER A 174 16.97 -14.45 -3.57
CA SER A 174 16.73 -15.89 -3.51
C SER A 174 15.25 -16.19 -3.28
N GLU A 175 14.80 -17.38 -3.69
CA GLU A 175 13.41 -17.81 -3.45
C GLU A 175 13.09 -17.97 -1.95
N SER A 176 14.09 -18.37 -1.15
CA SER A 176 13.95 -18.45 0.30
C SER A 176 13.74 -17.07 0.92
N LEU A 177 14.51 -16.06 0.49
CA LEU A 177 14.34 -14.68 0.94
C LEU A 177 12.99 -14.11 0.48
N ALA A 178 12.57 -14.38 -0.75
CA ALA A 178 11.26 -13.99 -1.25
C ALA A 178 10.12 -14.53 -0.39
N ARG A 179 10.19 -15.82 -0.03
CA ARG A 179 9.21 -16.45 0.87
C ARG A 179 9.25 -15.87 2.28
N ALA A 180 10.45 -15.58 2.81
CA ALA A 180 10.61 -14.99 4.12
C ALA A 180 9.94 -13.60 4.21
N PHE A 181 10.10 -12.75 3.18
CA PHE A 181 9.42 -11.45 3.15
C PHE A 181 7.90 -11.57 3.12
N VAL A 182 7.33 -12.56 2.40
CA VAL A 182 5.89 -12.81 2.42
C VAL A 182 5.43 -13.19 3.83
N VAL A 183 6.11 -14.14 4.49
CA VAL A 183 5.77 -14.55 5.86
C VAL A 183 5.88 -13.37 6.85
N ALA A 184 6.94 -12.57 6.74
CA ALA A 184 7.15 -11.41 7.58
C ALA A 184 6.05 -10.35 7.42
N VAL A 185 5.65 -10.04 6.18
CA VAL A 185 4.57 -9.08 5.91
C VAL A 185 3.22 -9.59 6.38
N GLU A 186 2.88 -10.85 6.13
CA GLU A 186 1.63 -11.45 6.62
C GLU A 186 1.55 -11.42 8.15
N ALA A 187 2.65 -11.77 8.83
CA ALA A 187 2.71 -11.76 10.28
C ALA A 187 2.60 -10.32 10.84
N ALA A 188 3.32 -9.36 10.25
CA ALA A 188 3.24 -7.96 10.66
C ALA A 188 1.83 -7.39 10.46
N ASP A 189 1.22 -7.62 9.30
CA ASP A 189 -0.15 -7.18 9.00
C ASP A 189 -1.16 -7.73 10.02
N ALA A 190 -1.07 -9.02 10.36
CA ALA A 190 -1.95 -9.62 11.36
C ALA A 190 -1.82 -8.99 12.76
N VAL A 191 -0.58 -8.74 13.21
CA VAL A 191 -0.33 -8.11 14.53
C VAL A 191 -0.71 -6.63 14.51
N LEU A 192 -0.45 -5.90 13.42
CA LEU A 192 -0.86 -4.49 13.28
C LEU A 192 -2.39 -4.38 13.24
N LYS A 193 -3.09 -5.24 12.51
CA LYS A 193 -4.57 -5.32 12.54
C LYS A 193 -5.09 -5.58 13.96
N LEU A 194 -4.37 -6.36 14.77
CA LEU A 194 -4.70 -6.53 16.19
C LEU A 194 -4.47 -5.24 16.98
N ALA A 195 -3.32 -4.57 16.80
CA ALA A 195 -2.97 -3.33 17.48
C ALA A 195 -4.00 -2.21 17.26
N PHE A 196 -4.53 -2.08 16.05
CA PHE A 196 -5.49 -1.04 15.69
C PHE A 196 -6.96 -1.43 15.92
N ARG A 197 -7.26 -2.66 16.35
CA ARG A 197 -8.65 -3.13 16.48
C ARG A 197 -9.46 -2.36 17.52
N ALA A 198 -8.86 -2.09 18.68
CA ALA A 198 -9.50 -1.41 19.81
C ALA A 198 -8.87 -0.05 20.14
N HIS A 199 -7.72 0.26 19.53
CA HIS A 199 -6.95 1.48 19.78
C HIS A 199 -6.80 2.26 18.46
N PRO A 200 -7.46 3.42 18.31
CA PRO A 200 -7.37 4.23 17.08
C PRO A 200 -5.94 4.60 16.70
N ASP A 201 -5.08 4.83 17.70
CA ASP A 201 -3.66 5.12 17.49
C ASP A 201 -2.78 3.86 17.41
N GLY A 202 -3.35 2.68 17.58
CA GLY A 202 -2.62 1.41 17.68
C GLY A 202 -2.00 1.19 19.05
N ASP A 203 -2.21 0.01 19.62
CA ASP A 203 -1.58 -0.42 20.87
C ASP A 203 -0.04 -0.43 20.74
N PRO A 204 0.69 0.38 21.53
CA PRO A 204 2.14 0.50 21.42
C PRO A 204 2.88 -0.81 21.75
N ASP A 205 2.35 -1.64 22.65
CA ASP A 205 2.98 -2.91 23.04
C ASP A 205 2.85 -3.93 21.92
N LEU A 206 1.69 -4.00 21.26
CA LEU A 206 1.50 -4.86 20.09
C LEU A 206 2.32 -4.40 18.88
N ILE A 207 2.48 -3.09 18.68
CA ILE A 207 3.39 -2.56 17.64
C ILE A 207 4.84 -2.97 17.93
N ALA A 208 5.28 -2.89 19.19
CA ALA A 208 6.61 -3.34 19.60
C ALA A 208 6.79 -4.86 19.39
N GLU A 209 5.75 -5.67 19.66
CA GLU A 209 5.78 -7.11 19.35
C GLU A 209 5.83 -7.40 17.86
N ALA A 210 5.13 -6.65 17.01
CA ALA A 210 5.23 -6.79 15.56
C ALA A 210 6.67 -6.59 15.07
N LYS A 211 7.35 -5.55 15.57
CA LYS A 211 8.77 -5.29 15.25
C LYS A 211 9.67 -6.42 15.72
N ARG A 212 9.52 -6.87 16.97
CA ARG A 212 10.30 -8.01 17.51
C ARG A 212 10.11 -9.28 16.69
N LEU A 213 8.86 -9.61 16.36
CA LEU A 213 8.49 -10.78 15.58
C LEU A 213 9.17 -10.79 14.21
N VAL A 214 9.06 -9.68 13.47
CA VAL A 214 9.65 -9.58 12.12
C VAL A 214 11.17 -9.63 12.18
N ARG A 215 11.80 -8.90 13.11
CA ARG A 215 13.26 -8.96 13.26
C ARG A 215 13.73 -10.38 13.60
N ALA A 216 13.17 -10.99 14.64
CA ALA A 216 13.58 -12.33 15.07
C ALA A 216 13.44 -13.37 13.95
N TYR A 217 12.39 -13.26 13.13
CA TYR A 217 12.20 -14.14 11.98
C TYR A 217 13.21 -13.90 10.85
N LEU A 218 13.48 -12.64 10.50
CA LEU A 218 14.34 -12.29 9.36
C LEU A 218 15.85 -12.43 9.64
N VAL A 219 16.29 -12.49 10.90
CA VAL A 219 17.71 -12.76 11.26
C VAL A 219 18.24 -13.98 10.49
N GLY A 220 17.48 -15.07 10.41
CA GLY A 220 17.92 -16.31 9.76
C GLY A 220 18.10 -16.21 8.23
N TYR A 221 17.73 -15.09 7.62
CA TYR A 221 17.77 -14.88 6.18
C TYR A 221 18.65 -13.69 5.74
N LEU A 222 18.95 -12.77 6.67
CA LEU A 222 19.66 -11.51 6.41
C LEU A 222 20.94 -11.34 7.25
N ALA A 223 21.26 -12.31 8.12
CA ALA A 223 22.52 -12.36 8.88
C ALA A 223 23.69 -12.95 8.07
#